data_AF-A0A550H8E2-F1
#
_entry.id   AF-A0A550H8E2-F1
#
_cell.length_a   1.000
_cell.length_b   1.000
_cell.length_c   1.000
_cell.angle_alpha   90.00
_cell.angle_beta   90.00
_cell.angle_gamma   90.00
#
_symmetry.space_group_name_H-M   'P 1'
#
loop_
_entity.id
_entity.type
_entity.pdbx_description
1 polymer ?
#
loop_
_entity_poly.entity_id
_entity_poly.type
_entity_poly.pdbx_seq_one_letter_code
_entity_poly.pdbx_strand_id
1 'polypeptide(L)'
;MVIFSVVASRLYSKVIHSIDAFEGFLYCVYHPPLDKMKVGSRCGYCLLHRGYNMIKLSTDDEEKRREAMIALLRLMGENFNEATVPSILGAERGRLIAAITGCEDPYLEQKKEENRRALEILPELENILGKMHDSEKLRAACKMACLGNVIDYDVPGNNANLGDALKLLDEPLYIEDTEKLKSLIKKGTNLLFLTDNAGEIALDTLLVKELRRLGAYVTVAVKAGAPSLNDALMEDALMVGMDKAADKLITTGAKAIGIRLDESPQWFIDLYNNAEIILAKGMANWETMTETPAPCPTLYLFRTKCEPVARAVGAPEGESIAYLVEKGWKL
;
A
#
# COMPACT_ATOMS: atom_id res chain seq x y z
N MET A 1 -34.87 16.43 58.13
CA MET A 1 -33.58 16.91 58.68
C MET A 1 -32.51 16.56 57.67
N VAL A 2 -32.27 17.37 56.64
CA VAL A 2 -31.53 18.65 56.73
C VAL A 2 -30.39 18.52 57.74
N ILE A 3 -29.29 17.90 57.29
CA ILE A 3 -27.86 18.22 57.52
C ILE A 3 -27.11 17.20 56.63
N PHE A 4 -27.18 17.34 55.31
CA PHE A 4 -26.24 16.68 54.37
C PHE A 4 -26.11 17.45 53.04
N SER A 5 -26.65 18.66 52.96
CA SER A 5 -26.75 19.44 51.71
C SER A 5 -25.75 20.59 51.58
N VAL A 6 -24.82 20.78 52.54
CA VAL A 6 -23.91 21.95 52.54
C VAL A 6 -22.43 21.57 52.44
N VAL A 7 -22.08 20.27 52.50
CA VAL A 7 -20.68 19.81 52.33
C VAL A 7 -20.39 19.36 50.89
N ALA A 8 -21.41 18.97 50.11
CA ALA A 8 -21.24 18.52 48.74
C ALA A 8 -20.96 19.66 47.73
N SER A 9 -21.43 20.89 47.98
CA SER A 9 -21.27 21.99 47.01
C SER A 9 -19.91 22.71 47.07
N ARG A 10 -19.14 22.55 48.17
CA ARG A 10 -17.79 23.12 48.30
C ARG A 10 -16.67 22.20 47.81
N LEU A 11 -16.95 20.92 47.58
CA LEU A 11 -16.03 19.98 46.93
C LEU A 11 -16.15 20.00 45.41
N TYR A 12 -17.34 20.30 44.86
CA TYR A 12 -17.54 20.40 43.40
C TYR A 12 -16.88 21.62 42.76
N SER A 13 -16.71 22.74 43.47
CA SER A 13 -16.06 23.95 42.89
C SER A 13 -14.53 23.94 42.97
N LYS A 14 -13.92 22.96 43.67
CA LYS A 14 -12.45 22.79 43.71
C LYS A 14 -11.92 21.70 42.78
N VAL A 15 -12.79 20.87 42.21
CA VAL A 15 -12.43 19.85 41.21
C VAL A 15 -12.46 20.43 39.79
N ILE A 16 -13.19 21.54 39.56
CA ILE A 16 -13.32 22.16 38.23
C ILE A 16 -12.13 23.08 37.88
N HIS A 17 -11.30 23.47 38.85
CA HIS A 17 -10.08 24.26 38.59
C HIS A 17 -8.77 23.44 38.55
N SER A 18 -8.86 22.10 38.47
CA SER A 18 -7.70 21.24 38.22
C SER A 18 -7.83 20.38 36.95
N ILE A 19 -8.87 20.60 36.14
CA ILE A 19 -9.11 19.85 34.89
C ILE A 19 -8.35 20.49 33.69
N ASP A 20 -7.92 21.75 33.79
CA ASP A 20 -7.21 22.44 32.69
C ASP A 20 -5.67 22.22 32.67
N ALA A 21 -5.14 21.29 33.48
CA ALA A 21 -3.68 21.05 33.57
C ALA A 21 -3.25 19.61 33.22
N PHE A 22 -4.15 18.79 32.67
CA PHE A 22 -3.89 17.37 32.39
C PHE A 22 -4.23 16.93 30.95
N GLU A 23 -4.32 17.86 29.98
CA GLU A 23 -4.44 17.50 28.55
C GLU A 23 -3.10 17.25 27.84
N GLY A 24 -1.96 17.35 28.54
CA GLY A 24 -0.63 17.29 27.93
C GLY A 24 0.11 15.95 27.98
N PHE A 25 -0.41 14.91 28.64
CA PHE A 25 0.34 13.68 28.89
C PHE A 25 -0.62 12.48 28.95
N LEU A 26 -0.67 11.70 27.85
CA LEU A 26 -0.97 10.26 27.73
C LEU A 26 -1.72 9.95 26.42
N TYR A 27 -1.04 10.14 25.29
CA TYR A 27 -1.18 9.19 24.17
C TYR A 27 0.19 8.56 23.94
N CYS A 28 0.68 7.84 24.96
CA CYS A 28 1.69 6.82 24.70
C CYS A 28 0.91 5.66 24.10
N VAL A 29 0.70 5.69 22.77
CA VAL A 29 0.15 4.56 22.04
C VAL A 29 1.12 3.42 22.31
N TYR A 30 0.68 2.44 23.10
CA TYR A 30 1.42 1.21 23.29
C TYR A 30 1.42 0.53 21.93
N HIS A 31 2.47 0.77 21.14
CA HIS A 31 2.72 0.01 19.92
C HIS A 31 3.22 -1.36 20.40
N PRO A 32 2.43 -2.45 20.26
CA PRO A 32 2.97 -3.77 20.50
C PRO A 32 4.22 -3.96 19.63
N PRO A 33 5.22 -4.74 20.08
CA PRO A 33 6.38 -5.04 19.25
C PRO A 33 5.89 -5.53 17.89
N LEU A 34 6.45 -4.97 16.82
CA LEU A 34 6.04 -5.29 15.46
C LEU A 34 6.24 -6.79 15.23
N ASP A 35 5.17 -7.50 14.86
CA ASP A 35 5.19 -8.94 14.62
C ASP A 35 5.72 -9.23 13.22
N LYS A 36 6.54 -10.28 13.08
CA LYS A 36 6.97 -10.80 11.77
C LYS A 36 5.80 -10.99 10.82
N MET A 37 5.95 -10.53 9.59
CA MET A 37 4.90 -10.61 8.58
C MET A 37 4.84 -12.01 7.94
N LYS A 38 4.08 -12.91 8.59
CA LYS A 38 3.82 -14.28 8.13
C LYS A 38 2.34 -14.54 7.94
N VAL A 39 2.00 -15.67 7.29
CA VAL A 39 0.60 -16.08 7.16
C VAL A 39 -0.06 -16.23 8.53
N GLY A 40 -1.21 -15.59 8.71
CA GLY A 40 -2.14 -15.83 9.82
C GLY A 40 -3.36 -16.61 9.37
N SER A 41 -4.22 -17.04 10.28
CA SER A 41 -5.43 -17.82 9.95
C SER A 41 -6.31 -17.17 8.87
N ARG A 42 -6.48 -15.84 8.91
CA ARG A 42 -7.22 -15.06 7.90
C ARG A 42 -6.59 -15.16 6.50
N CYS A 43 -5.28 -15.35 6.38
CA CYS A 43 -4.59 -15.49 5.10
C CYS A 43 -5.06 -16.72 4.33
N GLY A 44 -5.43 -17.82 5.02
CA GLY A 44 -5.93 -19.04 4.38
C GLY A 44 -7.21 -18.77 3.58
N TYR A 45 -8.18 -18.10 4.19
CA TYR A 45 -9.41 -17.66 3.53
C TYR A 45 -9.11 -16.68 2.38
N CYS A 46 -8.29 -15.66 2.63
CA CYS A 46 -7.97 -14.63 1.63
C CYS A 46 -7.32 -15.21 0.37
N LEU A 47 -6.32 -16.10 0.55
CA LEU A 47 -5.59 -16.72 -0.54
C LEU A 47 -6.48 -17.63 -1.40
N LEU A 48 -7.35 -18.42 -0.76
CA LEU A 48 -8.32 -19.29 -1.45
C LEU A 48 -9.39 -18.48 -2.19
N HIS A 49 -10.00 -17.49 -1.52
CA HIS A 49 -11.03 -16.64 -2.12
C HIS A 49 -10.50 -15.91 -3.35
N ARG A 50 -9.33 -15.27 -3.24
CA ARG A 50 -8.67 -14.61 -4.37
C ARG A 50 -8.28 -15.61 -5.47
N GLY A 51 -7.86 -16.82 -5.10
CA GLY A 51 -7.57 -17.88 -6.07
C GLY A 51 -8.77 -18.31 -6.88
N TYR A 52 -9.93 -18.49 -6.23
CA TYR A 52 -11.17 -18.80 -6.92
C TYR A 52 -11.61 -17.67 -7.86
N ASN A 53 -11.51 -16.42 -7.42
CA ASN A 53 -11.82 -15.27 -8.28
C ASN A 53 -10.89 -15.20 -9.50
N MET A 54 -9.59 -15.42 -9.31
CA MET A 54 -8.63 -15.49 -10.41
C MET A 54 -8.96 -16.63 -11.38
N ILE A 55 -9.33 -17.81 -10.88
CA ILE A 55 -9.77 -18.95 -11.71
C ILE A 55 -11.00 -18.60 -12.54
N LYS A 56 -12.00 -17.93 -11.95
CA LYS A 56 -13.19 -17.46 -12.66
C LYS A 56 -12.86 -16.48 -13.79
N LEU A 57 -11.96 -15.53 -13.52
CA LEU A 57 -11.50 -14.56 -14.52
C LEU A 57 -10.67 -15.22 -15.63
N SER A 58 -10.00 -16.33 -15.34
CA SER A 58 -9.08 -16.98 -16.28
C SER A 58 -9.77 -17.88 -17.31
N THR A 59 -10.92 -18.47 -16.98
CA THR A 59 -11.62 -19.41 -17.87
C THR A 59 -13.08 -19.62 -17.46
N ASP A 60 -13.95 -19.91 -18.42
CA ASP A 60 -15.34 -20.39 -18.21
C ASP A 60 -15.50 -21.92 -18.24
N ASP A 61 -14.43 -22.64 -18.56
CA ASP A 61 -14.39 -24.10 -18.58
C ASP A 61 -14.40 -24.69 -17.16
N GLU A 62 -15.51 -25.33 -16.78
CA GLU A 62 -15.70 -25.90 -15.44
C GLU A 62 -14.74 -27.05 -15.11
N GLU A 63 -14.27 -27.82 -16.11
CA GLU A 63 -13.28 -28.86 -15.86
C GLU A 63 -11.94 -28.26 -15.47
N LYS A 64 -11.50 -27.22 -16.20
CA LYS A 64 -10.30 -26.45 -15.86
C LYS A 64 -10.43 -25.72 -14.52
N ARG A 65 -11.61 -25.15 -14.22
CA ARG A 65 -11.86 -24.50 -12.91
C ARG A 65 -11.69 -25.50 -11.77
N ARG A 66 -12.29 -26.69 -11.90
CA ARG A 66 -12.16 -27.76 -10.92
C ARG A 66 -10.71 -28.25 -10.79
N GLU A 67 -10.00 -28.43 -11.90
CA GLU A 67 -8.59 -28.81 -11.89
C GLU A 67 -7.72 -27.77 -11.16
N ALA A 68 -7.88 -26.49 -11.49
CA ALA A 68 -7.16 -25.39 -10.85
C ALA A 68 -7.47 -25.29 -9.35
N MET A 69 -8.74 -25.49 -8.95
CA MET A 69 -9.12 -25.51 -7.54
C MET A 69 -8.52 -26.69 -6.77
N ILE A 70 -8.48 -27.89 -7.37
CA ILE A 70 -7.81 -29.06 -6.75
C ILE A 70 -6.33 -28.77 -6.54
N ALA A 71 -5.66 -28.22 -7.56
CA ALA A 71 -4.25 -27.88 -7.48
C ALA A 71 -3.99 -26.77 -6.44
N LEU A 72 -4.84 -25.74 -6.37
CA LEU A 72 -4.75 -24.67 -5.38
C LEU A 72 -4.88 -25.19 -3.95
N LEU A 73 -5.83 -26.09 -3.69
CA LEU A 73 -5.98 -26.70 -2.37
C LEU A 73 -4.74 -27.50 -1.95
N ARG A 74 -4.10 -28.21 -2.89
CA ARG A 74 -2.83 -28.91 -2.64
C ARG A 74 -1.69 -27.93 -2.35
N LEU A 75 -1.52 -26.91 -3.18
CA LEU A 75 -0.52 -25.85 -2.97
C LEU A 75 -0.65 -25.23 -1.58
N MET A 76 -1.87 -24.90 -1.16
CA MET A 76 -2.16 -24.37 0.17
C MET A 76 -1.85 -25.39 1.28
N GLY A 77 -2.22 -26.66 1.11
CA GLY A 77 -1.94 -27.70 2.10
C GLY A 77 -0.45 -27.98 2.31
N GLU A 78 0.36 -27.82 1.27
CA GLU A 78 1.81 -28.05 1.32
C GLU A 78 2.60 -26.83 1.81
N ASN A 79 2.16 -25.62 1.45
CA ASN A 79 2.97 -24.41 1.62
C ASN A 79 2.40 -23.39 2.60
N PHE A 80 1.24 -23.61 3.22
CA PHE A 80 0.71 -22.70 4.24
C PHE A 80 1.22 -23.07 5.64
N ASN A 81 2.34 -22.47 6.05
CA ASN A 81 2.97 -22.71 7.35
C ASN A 81 3.55 -21.43 7.98
N GLU A 82 4.03 -21.51 9.23
CA GLU A 82 4.51 -20.37 10.02
C GLU A 82 5.65 -19.56 9.38
N ALA A 83 6.43 -20.15 8.46
CA ALA A 83 7.50 -19.44 7.76
C ALA A 83 7.03 -18.72 6.49
N THR A 84 5.78 -18.93 6.08
CA THR A 84 5.26 -18.52 4.78
C THR A 84 4.96 -17.03 4.75
N VAL A 85 5.45 -16.35 3.70
CA VAL A 85 5.10 -14.97 3.37
C VAL A 85 3.85 -14.99 2.48
N PRO A 86 2.74 -14.30 2.84
CA PRO A 86 1.49 -14.39 2.09
C PRO A 86 1.62 -14.03 0.61
N SER A 87 2.34 -12.94 0.30
CA SER A 87 2.60 -12.50 -1.07
C SER A 87 3.36 -13.52 -1.92
N ILE A 88 4.32 -14.27 -1.34
CA ILE A 88 5.06 -15.32 -2.07
C ILE A 88 4.11 -16.46 -2.44
N LEU A 89 3.31 -16.95 -1.48
CA LEU A 89 2.32 -18.00 -1.74
C LEU A 89 1.23 -17.52 -2.72
N GLY A 90 0.87 -16.23 -2.66
CA GLY A 90 -0.03 -15.58 -3.60
C GLY A 90 0.51 -15.56 -5.05
N ALA A 91 1.81 -15.38 -5.22
CA ALA A 91 2.48 -15.44 -6.52
C ALA A 91 2.50 -16.87 -7.07
N GLU A 92 2.83 -17.86 -6.24
CA GLU A 92 2.78 -19.28 -6.65
C GLU A 92 1.40 -19.73 -7.07
N ARG A 93 0.36 -19.28 -6.34
CA ARG A 93 -1.03 -19.49 -6.75
C ARG A 93 -1.29 -18.92 -8.15
N GLY A 94 -0.81 -17.70 -8.43
CA GLY A 94 -0.99 -17.07 -9.73
C GLY A 94 -0.32 -17.86 -10.86
N ARG A 95 0.93 -18.29 -10.64
CA ARG A 95 1.70 -19.13 -11.58
C ARG A 95 0.99 -20.46 -11.85
N LEU A 96 0.49 -21.11 -10.80
CA LEU A 96 -0.25 -22.37 -10.90
C LEU A 96 -1.53 -22.22 -11.73
N ILE A 97 -2.34 -21.19 -11.43
CA ILE A 97 -3.60 -20.96 -12.15
C ILE A 97 -3.33 -20.65 -13.62
N ALA A 98 -2.33 -19.82 -13.93
CA ALA A 98 -1.96 -19.50 -15.30
C ALA A 98 -1.53 -20.77 -16.08
N ALA A 99 -0.75 -21.66 -15.46
CA ALA A 99 -0.30 -22.91 -16.09
C ALA A 99 -1.45 -23.86 -16.45
N ILE A 100 -2.48 -23.95 -15.61
CA ILE A 100 -3.64 -24.85 -15.83
C ILE A 100 -4.63 -24.24 -16.82
N THR A 101 -4.93 -22.95 -16.66
CA THR A 101 -5.97 -22.27 -17.44
C THR A 101 -5.48 -21.88 -18.83
N GLY A 102 -4.18 -21.56 -18.96
CA GLY A 102 -3.57 -20.95 -20.14
C GLY A 102 -3.74 -19.43 -20.19
N CYS A 103 -4.32 -18.81 -19.16
CA CYS A 103 -4.51 -17.36 -19.06
C CYS A 103 -3.36 -16.74 -18.25
N GLU A 104 -2.48 -15.98 -18.90
CA GLU A 104 -1.34 -15.35 -18.20
C GLU A 104 -1.78 -14.17 -17.32
N ASP A 105 -2.60 -13.25 -17.85
CA ASP A 105 -3.07 -12.06 -17.14
C ASP A 105 -4.62 -11.98 -17.11
N PRO A 106 -5.26 -12.61 -16.11
CA PRO A 106 -6.72 -12.54 -15.96
C PRO A 106 -7.24 -11.17 -15.52
N TYR A 107 -6.37 -10.24 -15.11
CA TYR A 107 -6.75 -8.93 -14.58
C TYR A 107 -6.61 -7.80 -15.60
N LEU A 108 -6.15 -8.10 -16.83
CA LEU A 108 -5.84 -7.10 -17.86
C LEU A 108 -6.94 -6.04 -18.07
N GLU A 109 -8.19 -6.47 -18.27
CA GLU A 109 -9.30 -5.54 -18.51
C GLU A 109 -9.71 -4.78 -17.24
N GLN A 110 -9.60 -5.41 -16.07
CA GLN A 110 -9.85 -4.74 -14.79
C GLN A 110 -8.82 -3.63 -14.55
N LYS A 111 -7.53 -3.89 -14.79
CA LYS A 111 -6.47 -2.89 -14.66
C LYS A 111 -6.68 -1.68 -15.57
N LYS A 112 -7.06 -1.90 -16.83
CA LYS A 112 -7.39 -0.82 -17.78
C LYS A 112 -8.54 0.04 -17.27
N GLU A 113 -9.61 -0.59 -16.76
CA GLU A 113 -10.76 0.12 -16.23
C GLU A 113 -10.42 0.89 -14.94
N GLU A 114 -9.64 0.31 -14.04
CA GLU A 114 -9.15 0.96 -12.82
C GLU A 114 -8.28 2.18 -13.16
N ASN A 115 -7.35 2.06 -14.12
CA ASN A 115 -6.56 3.19 -14.61
C ASN A 115 -7.44 4.29 -15.21
N ARG A 116 -8.43 3.92 -16.03
CA ARG A 116 -9.36 4.86 -16.66
C ARG A 116 -10.14 5.65 -15.61
N ARG A 117 -10.68 4.97 -14.58
CA ARG A 117 -11.41 5.59 -13.47
C ARG A 117 -10.53 6.52 -12.65
N ALA A 118 -9.30 6.10 -12.34
CA ALA A 118 -8.37 6.95 -11.60
C ALA A 118 -7.98 8.21 -12.39
N LEU A 119 -7.86 8.10 -13.72
CA LEU A 119 -7.60 9.24 -14.61
C LEU A 119 -8.77 10.24 -14.67
N GLU A 120 -10.02 9.82 -14.42
CA GLU A 120 -11.17 10.73 -14.38
C GLU A 120 -11.10 11.72 -13.20
N ILE A 121 -10.62 11.26 -12.05
CA ILE A 121 -10.52 12.09 -10.83
C ILE A 121 -9.18 12.83 -10.70
N LEU A 122 -8.16 12.38 -11.43
CA LEU A 122 -6.79 12.91 -11.33
C LEU A 122 -6.70 14.44 -11.52
N PRO A 123 -7.36 15.07 -12.52
CA PRO A 123 -7.25 16.52 -12.72
C PRO A 123 -7.77 17.35 -11.53
N GLU A 124 -8.79 16.85 -10.84
CA GLU A 124 -9.33 17.54 -9.67
C GLU A 124 -8.40 17.42 -8.47
N LEU A 125 -7.82 16.24 -8.25
CA LEU A 125 -6.80 16.03 -7.23
C LEU A 125 -5.54 16.87 -7.50
N GLU A 126 -5.11 17.00 -8.77
CA GLU A 126 -4.04 17.92 -9.18
C GLU A 126 -4.34 19.38 -8.80
N ASN A 127 -5.57 19.84 -9.09
CA ASN A 127 -6.02 21.19 -8.75
C ASN A 127 -6.07 21.44 -7.24
N ILE A 128 -6.55 20.45 -6.47
CA ILE A 128 -6.56 20.51 -5.00
C ILE A 128 -5.13 20.62 -4.47
N LEU A 129 -4.24 19.72 -4.90
CA LEU A 129 -2.85 19.70 -4.47
C LEU A 129 -2.12 21.00 -4.85
N GLY A 130 -2.40 21.56 -6.03
CA GLY A 130 -1.82 22.80 -6.52
C GLY A 130 -2.17 24.04 -5.68
N LYS A 131 -3.32 24.03 -4.99
CA LYS A 131 -3.79 25.11 -4.10
C LYS A 131 -3.29 25.00 -2.66
N MET A 132 -2.74 23.85 -2.27
CA MET A 132 -2.22 23.63 -0.91
C MET A 132 -0.91 24.38 -0.66
N HIS A 133 -0.61 24.65 0.60
CA HIS A 133 0.69 25.19 1.00
C HIS A 133 1.79 24.17 0.73
N ASP A 134 2.97 24.66 0.32
CA ASP A 134 4.14 23.81 0.04
C ASP A 134 4.58 22.94 1.23
N SER A 135 4.28 23.36 2.45
CA SER A 135 4.51 22.56 3.65
C SER A 135 3.67 21.29 3.70
N GLU A 136 2.50 21.28 3.06
CA GLU A 136 1.49 20.22 3.19
C GLU A 136 1.41 19.28 1.98
N LYS A 137 1.97 19.70 0.83
CA LYS A 137 1.84 18.99 -0.44
C LYS A 137 2.34 17.54 -0.39
N LEU A 138 3.49 17.27 0.22
CA LEU A 138 4.00 15.89 0.32
C LEU A 138 3.04 14.98 1.10
N ARG A 139 2.59 15.44 2.27
CA ARG A 139 1.61 14.71 3.09
C ARG A 139 0.32 14.47 2.33
N ALA A 140 -0.21 15.48 1.66
CA ALA A 140 -1.42 15.37 0.85
C ALA A 140 -1.25 14.41 -0.33
N ALA A 141 -0.12 14.47 -1.05
CA ALA A 141 0.18 13.57 -2.14
C ALA A 141 0.33 12.11 -1.68
N CYS A 142 0.92 11.87 -0.50
CA CYS A 142 0.95 10.55 0.13
C CYS A 142 -0.46 10.03 0.44
N LYS A 143 -1.36 10.88 0.95
CA LYS A 143 -2.76 10.52 1.18
C LYS A 143 -3.48 10.19 -0.13
N MET A 144 -3.31 11.02 -1.16
CA MET A 144 -3.88 10.79 -2.49
C MET A 144 -3.39 9.47 -3.10
N ALA A 145 -2.11 9.15 -2.94
CA ALA A 145 -1.53 7.88 -3.39
C ALA A 145 -2.09 6.64 -2.64
N CYS A 146 -2.69 6.81 -1.46
CA CYS A 146 -3.36 5.74 -0.72
C CYS A 146 -4.87 5.60 -1.04
N LEU A 147 -5.43 6.46 -1.89
CA LEU A 147 -6.87 6.42 -2.22
C LEU A 147 -7.24 5.26 -3.16
N GLY A 148 -6.30 4.81 -4.00
CA GLY A 148 -6.60 3.73 -4.94
C GLY A 148 -6.91 2.43 -4.19
N ASN A 149 -7.86 1.66 -4.73
CA ASN A 149 -8.51 0.50 -4.10
C ASN A 149 -9.35 0.75 -2.83
N VAL A 150 -9.53 2.00 -2.37
CA VAL A 150 -10.54 2.31 -1.33
C VAL A 150 -11.85 2.78 -1.94
N ILE A 151 -11.77 3.39 -3.12
CA ILE A 151 -12.95 3.77 -3.88
C ILE A 151 -13.53 2.47 -4.46
N ASP A 152 -14.53 1.93 -3.78
CA ASP A 152 -15.27 0.75 -4.23
C ASP A 152 -16.19 1.17 -5.39
N TYR A 153 -15.76 0.85 -6.61
CA TYR A 153 -16.42 1.25 -7.84
C TYR A 153 -17.48 0.23 -8.31
N ASP A 154 -17.72 -0.85 -7.56
CA ASP A 154 -18.59 -1.97 -7.95
C ASP A 154 -20.09 -1.74 -7.65
N VAL A 155 -20.50 -0.50 -7.35
CA VAL A 155 -21.91 -0.13 -7.18
C VAL A 155 -22.47 0.45 -8.49
N PRO A 156 -23.43 -0.22 -9.17
CA PRO A 156 -24.07 0.31 -10.36
C PRO A 156 -24.72 1.68 -10.09
N GLY A 157 -24.30 2.70 -10.84
CA GLY A 157 -24.84 4.06 -10.73
C GLY A 157 -24.05 5.01 -9.82
N ASN A 158 -22.98 4.54 -9.18
CA ASN A 158 -22.04 5.41 -8.47
C ASN A 158 -20.85 5.68 -9.41
N ASN A 159 -20.85 6.85 -10.06
CA ASN A 159 -19.63 7.36 -10.70
C ASN A 159 -18.52 7.36 -9.65
N ALA A 160 -17.27 7.07 -10.03
CA ALA A 160 -16.06 7.24 -9.21
C ALA A 160 -16.21 8.45 -8.29
N ASN A 161 -16.68 8.25 -7.04
CA ASN A 161 -17.23 9.37 -6.30
C ASN A 161 -16.04 10.06 -5.66
N LEU A 162 -15.53 11.07 -6.35
CA LEU A 162 -14.57 12.01 -5.81
C LEU A 162 -14.96 12.45 -4.39
N GLY A 163 -16.25 12.55 -4.07
CA GLY A 163 -16.72 12.82 -2.72
C GLY A 163 -16.21 11.83 -1.66
N ASP A 164 -16.15 10.53 -1.98
CA ASP A 164 -15.60 9.52 -1.08
C ASP A 164 -14.07 9.56 -1.04
N ALA A 165 -13.44 9.83 -2.18
CA ALA A 165 -12.00 10.10 -2.26
C ALA A 165 -11.60 11.31 -1.38
N LEU A 166 -12.40 12.37 -1.39
CA LEU A 166 -12.21 13.58 -0.58
C LEU A 166 -12.41 13.32 0.91
N LYS A 167 -13.40 12.52 1.31
CA LYS A 167 -13.56 12.12 2.73
C LYS A 167 -12.33 11.40 3.25
N LEU A 168 -11.76 10.49 2.46
CA LEU A 168 -10.51 9.80 2.81
C LEU A 168 -9.30 10.76 2.84
N LEU A 169 -9.34 11.84 2.04
CA LEU A 169 -8.36 12.93 2.14
C LEU A 169 -8.52 13.79 3.39
N ASP A 170 -9.61 13.67 4.15
CA ASP A 170 -9.75 14.31 5.46
C ASP A 170 -9.19 13.41 6.58
N GLU A 171 -9.17 12.09 6.41
CA GLU A 171 -8.59 11.14 7.37
C GLU A 171 -7.08 11.33 7.53
N PRO A 172 -6.50 11.45 8.73
CA PRO A 172 -5.06 11.56 8.90
C PRO A 172 -4.34 10.26 8.49
N LEU A 173 -3.03 10.35 8.21
CA LEU A 173 -2.20 9.15 8.18
C LEU A 173 -1.99 8.70 9.63
N TYR A 174 -2.28 7.44 9.94
CA TYR A 174 -2.14 6.89 11.29
C TYR A 174 -0.67 6.84 11.75
N ILE A 175 0.22 6.45 10.83
CA ILE A 175 1.66 6.67 10.96
C ILE A 175 2.05 7.72 9.93
N GLU A 176 2.68 8.80 10.35
CA GLU A 176 2.90 9.99 9.53
C GLU A 176 4.38 10.43 9.60
N ASP A 177 5.23 9.79 8.80
CA ASP A 177 6.66 10.13 8.69
C ASP A 177 7.00 10.95 7.44
N THR A 178 6.03 11.63 6.82
CA THR A 178 6.30 12.37 5.57
C THR A 178 7.24 13.55 5.76
N GLU A 179 7.20 14.25 6.90
CA GLU A 179 8.18 15.30 7.20
C GLU A 179 9.59 14.73 7.43
N LYS A 180 9.71 13.52 7.99
CA LYS A 180 11.00 12.83 8.09
C LYS A 180 11.52 12.50 6.70
N LEU A 181 10.69 11.94 5.82
CA LEU A 181 11.05 11.69 4.41
C LEU A 181 11.48 12.99 3.72
N LYS A 182 10.72 14.07 3.86
CA LYS A 182 11.00 15.38 3.28
C LYS A 182 12.38 15.91 3.68
N SER A 183 12.77 15.74 4.95
CA SER A 183 14.06 16.17 5.47
C SER A 183 15.26 15.42 4.87
N LEU A 184 15.04 14.20 4.35
CA LEU A 184 16.06 13.40 3.68
C LEU A 184 16.24 13.79 2.21
N ILE A 185 15.22 14.39 1.58
CA ILE A 185 15.25 14.74 0.17
C ILE A 185 16.07 16.03 -0.03
N LYS A 186 17.14 15.90 -0.81
CA LYS A 186 17.97 17.00 -1.30
C LYS A 186 17.94 17.01 -2.82
N LYS A 187 18.44 18.09 -3.42
CA LYS A 187 18.58 18.18 -4.88
C LYS A 187 19.47 17.05 -5.40
N GLY A 188 18.91 16.21 -6.28
CA GLY A 188 19.57 15.07 -6.89
C GLY A 188 19.48 13.77 -6.08
N THR A 189 18.76 13.72 -4.94
CA THR A 189 18.60 12.48 -4.15
C THR A 189 18.02 11.37 -5.01
N ASN A 190 18.74 10.26 -5.13
CA ASN A 190 18.33 9.11 -5.93
C ASN A 190 17.23 8.32 -5.18
N LEU A 191 15.98 8.48 -5.62
CA LEU A 191 14.81 7.85 -5.02
C LEU A 191 14.27 6.76 -5.94
N LEU A 192 14.16 5.54 -5.40
CA LEU A 192 13.47 4.43 -6.06
C LEU A 192 12.02 4.36 -5.55
N PHE A 193 11.07 4.52 -6.46
CA PHE A 193 9.65 4.41 -6.19
C PHE A 193 9.14 3.06 -6.71
N LEU A 194 8.65 2.22 -5.80
CA LEU A 194 8.13 0.89 -6.11
C LEU A 194 6.61 0.92 -6.09
N THR A 195 5.98 0.66 -7.23
CA THR A 195 4.53 0.70 -7.36
C THR A 195 3.86 -0.56 -6.79
N ASP A 196 2.54 -0.49 -6.63
CA ASP A 196 1.66 -1.62 -6.29
C ASP A 196 0.67 -1.86 -7.45
N ASN A 197 -0.56 -1.37 -7.34
CA ASN A 197 -1.66 -1.73 -8.25
C ASN A 197 -1.86 -0.78 -9.44
N ALA A 198 -2.51 -1.28 -10.49
CA ALA A 198 -3.21 -0.45 -11.46
C ALA A 198 -4.31 0.37 -10.77
N GLY A 199 -4.73 1.48 -11.39
CA GLY A 199 -5.56 2.51 -10.77
C GLY A 199 -4.78 3.37 -9.77
N GLU A 200 -4.16 2.76 -8.76
CA GLU A 200 -3.29 3.44 -7.78
C GLU A 200 -2.14 4.19 -8.48
N ILE A 201 -1.52 3.58 -9.49
CA ILE A 201 -0.41 4.17 -10.23
C ILE A 201 -0.74 5.51 -10.91
N ALA A 202 -2.01 5.77 -11.25
CA ALA A 202 -2.41 7.08 -11.77
C ALA A 202 -2.27 8.17 -10.70
N LEU A 203 -2.69 7.87 -9.47
CA LEU A 203 -2.61 8.79 -8.34
C LEU A 203 -1.16 8.93 -7.84
N ASP A 204 -0.36 7.88 -7.97
CA ASP A 204 1.08 7.92 -7.68
C ASP A 204 1.82 8.98 -8.51
N THR A 205 1.31 9.35 -9.69
CA THR A 205 1.91 10.44 -10.49
C THR A 205 1.96 11.76 -9.74
N LEU A 206 1.00 12.03 -8.85
CA LEU A 206 0.97 13.23 -8.00
C LEU A 206 2.15 13.23 -7.02
N LEU A 207 2.35 12.09 -6.35
CA LEU A 207 3.40 11.90 -5.39
C LEU A 207 4.78 11.93 -6.05
N VAL A 208 4.94 11.28 -7.20
CA VAL A 208 6.19 11.32 -7.98
C VAL A 208 6.54 12.74 -8.41
N LYS A 209 5.57 13.52 -8.92
CA LYS A 209 5.77 14.94 -9.28
C LYS A 209 6.19 15.77 -8.06
N GLU A 210 5.58 15.53 -6.90
CA GLU A 210 5.90 16.25 -5.66
C GLU A 210 7.30 15.90 -5.13
N LEU A 211 7.70 14.62 -5.16
CA LEU A 211 9.05 14.18 -4.80
C LEU A 211 10.12 14.85 -5.69
N ARG A 212 9.86 14.94 -7.01
CA ARG A 212 10.73 15.65 -7.95
C ARG A 212 10.79 17.14 -7.67
N ARG A 213 9.66 17.77 -7.35
CA ARG A 213 9.59 19.18 -6.95
C ARG A 213 10.46 19.47 -5.72
N LEU A 214 10.50 18.55 -4.76
CA LEU A 214 11.35 18.63 -3.57
C LEU A 214 12.84 18.38 -3.87
N GLY A 215 13.17 17.91 -5.07
CA GLY A 215 14.54 17.79 -5.58
C GLY A 215 15.02 16.37 -5.82
N ALA A 216 14.21 15.33 -5.58
CA ALA A 216 14.61 13.95 -5.84
C ALA A 216 14.72 13.68 -7.35
N TYR A 217 15.65 12.80 -7.72
CA TYR A 217 15.64 12.11 -9.01
C TYR A 217 14.87 10.81 -8.82
N VAL A 218 13.68 10.71 -9.44
CA VAL A 218 12.75 9.61 -9.14
C VAL A 218 12.77 8.57 -10.25
N THR A 219 13.25 7.37 -9.91
CA THR A 219 13.10 6.16 -10.73
C THR A 219 11.87 5.39 -10.26
N VAL A 220 10.88 5.23 -11.12
CA VAL A 220 9.68 4.41 -10.85
C VAL A 220 9.88 3.02 -11.41
N ALA A 221 9.63 2.00 -10.59
CA ALA A 221 9.68 0.59 -10.99
C ALA A 221 8.30 -0.08 -10.86
N VAL A 222 7.80 -0.58 -11.99
CA VAL A 222 6.59 -1.41 -12.09
C VAL A 222 6.93 -2.89 -12.20
N LYS A 223 5.96 -3.81 -12.09
CA LYS A 223 6.26 -5.25 -12.24
C LYS A 223 6.61 -5.59 -13.69
N ALA A 224 7.40 -6.64 -13.90
CA ALA A 224 7.86 -7.02 -15.24
C ALA A 224 6.82 -7.78 -16.08
N GLY A 225 5.77 -8.30 -15.46
CA GLY A 225 4.71 -9.02 -16.17
C GLY A 225 3.90 -9.94 -15.27
N ALA A 226 2.89 -10.55 -15.86
CA ALA A 226 1.97 -11.47 -15.19
C ALA A 226 2.63 -12.80 -14.79
N PRO A 227 2.10 -13.54 -13.79
CA PRO A 227 0.88 -13.26 -13.03
C PRO A 227 1.16 -12.46 -11.75
N SER A 228 0.98 -11.13 -11.80
CA SER A 228 1.13 -10.21 -10.66
C SER A 228 -0.21 -9.64 -10.19
N LEU A 229 -1.31 -10.41 -10.30
CA LEU A 229 -2.66 -9.95 -9.97
C LEU A 229 -3.00 -8.63 -10.67
N ASN A 230 -3.45 -7.63 -9.90
CA ASN A 230 -3.74 -6.28 -10.37
C ASN A 230 -2.54 -5.32 -10.21
N ASP A 231 -1.33 -5.82 -9.95
CA ASP A 231 -0.13 -4.98 -9.91
C ASP A 231 0.07 -4.25 -11.26
N ALA A 232 0.53 -3.01 -11.18
CA ALA A 232 0.81 -2.19 -12.36
C ALA A 232 1.99 -2.77 -13.16
N LEU A 233 1.79 -2.87 -14.47
CA LEU A 233 2.81 -3.20 -15.47
C LEU A 233 3.26 -1.96 -16.23
N MET A 234 4.19 -2.13 -17.18
CA MET A 234 4.69 -1.05 -18.01
C MET A 234 3.57 -0.36 -18.80
N GLU A 235 2.63 -1.14 -19.32
CA GLU A 235 1.48 -0.63 -20.09
C GLU A 235 0.57 0.25 -19.22
N ASP A 236 0.37 -0.13 -17.96
CA ASP A 236 -0.41 0.64 -16.98
C ASP A 236 0.29 1.97 -16.66
N ALA A 237 1.60 1.94 -16.44
CA ALA A 237 2.41 3.14 -16.18
C ALA A 237 2.38 4.13 -17.35
N LEU A 238 2.50 3.63 -18.58
CA LEU A 238 2.42 4.45 -19.79
C LEU A 238 1.01 5.02 -19.99
N MET A 239 -0.03 4.23 -19.73
CA MET A 239 -1.43 4.67 -19.84
C MET A 239 -1.71 5.89 -18.94
N VAL A 240 -1.15 5.92 -17.74
CA VAL A 240 -1.37 7.00 -16.77
C VAL A 240 -0.38 8.16 -16.89
N GLY A 241 0.56 8.09 -17.84
CA GLY A 241 1.57 9.13 -18.06
C GLY A 241 2.69 9.16 -17.02
N MET A 242 3.00 8.02 -16.38
CA MET A 242 4.08 7.92 -15.39
C MET A 242 5.46 8.20 -16.01
N ASP A 243 5.64 7.90 -17.29
CA ASP A 243 6.84 8.22 -18.08
C ASP A 243 7.13 9.73 -18.16
N LYS A 244 6.09 10.56 -18.04
CA LYS A 244 6.21 12.02 -17.98
C LYS A 244 6.34 12.54 -16.55
N ALA A 245 5.77 11.81 -15.59
CA ALA A 245 5.81 12.16 -14.17
C ALA A 245 7.17 11.87 -13.55
N ALA A 246 7.80 10.74 -13.88
CA ALA A 246 9.09 10.28 -13.34
C ALA A 246 10.29 10.83 -14.13
N ASP A 247 11.49 10.73 -13.56
CA ASP A 247 12.73 10.96 -14.31
C ASP A 247 13.19 9.70 -15.07
N LYS A 248 12.82 8.52 -14.55
CA LYS A 248 13.08 7.22 -15.19
C LYS A 248 11.97 6.23 -14.86
N LEU A 249 11.51 5.49 -15.86
CA LEU A 249 10.52 4.41 -15.71
C LEU A 249 11.17 3.08 -16.12
N ILE A 250 11.09 2.08 -15.24
CA ILE A 250 11.66 0.74 -15.43
C ILE A 250 10.69 -0.33 -14.94
N THR A 251 11.02 -1.60 -15.19
CA THR A 251 10.39 -2.73 -14.49
C THR A 251 11.25 -3.18 -13.30
N THR A 252 10.73 -4.03 -12.43
CA THR A 252 11.51 -4.78 -11.44
C THR A 252 12.33 -5.91 -12.08
N GLY A 253 12.02 -6.29 -13.32
CA GLY A 253 12.64 -7.41 -14.03
C GLY A 253 12.16 -8.80 -13.57
N ALA A 254 11.32 -8.88 -12.54
CA ALA A 254 10.74 -10.11 -12.02
C ALA A 254 9.22 -10.15 -12.18
N LYS A 255 8.69 -11.31 -12.59
CA LYS A 255 7.25 -11.63 -12.62
C LYS A 255 6.81 -12.10 -11.23
N ALA A 256 6.82 -11.16 -10.28
CA ALA A 256 6.60 -11.43 -8.87
C ALA A 256 5.59 -10.43 -8.25
N ILE A 257 4.98 -10.86 -7.14
CA ILE A 257 4.22 -10.00 -6.22
C ILE A 257 5.18 -9.44 -5.18
N GLY A 258 5.10 -8.14 -4.88
CA GLY A 258 6.06 -7.47 -4.02
C GLY A 258 7.45 -7.33 -4.67
N ILE A 259 8.52 -7.28 -3.88
CA ILE A 259 9.91 -7.25 -4.36
C ILE A 259 10.62 -8.57 -4.00
N ARG A 260 10.89 -9.38 -5.02
CA ARG A 260 11.63 -10.65 -4.92
C ARG A 260 13.02 -10.48 -5.50
N LEU A 261 13.98 -10.02 -4.69
CA LEU A 261 15.36 -9.80 -5.13
C LEU A 261 16.03 -11.09 -5.63
N ASP A 262 15.62 -12.24 -5.11
CA ASP A 262 16.05 -13.57 -5.54
C ASP A 262 15.49 -13.99 -6.91
N GLU A 263 14.37 -13.41 -7.34
CA GLU A 263 13.82 -13.56 -8.71
C GLU A 263 14.22 -12.39 -9.63
N SER A 264 14.87 -11.36 -9.09
CA SER A 264 15.19 -10.13 -9.82
C SER A 264 16.53 -10.24 -10.55
N PRO A 265 16.67 -9.61 -11.73
CA PRO A 265 17.94 -9.56 -12.43
C PRO A 265 18.94 -8.65 -11.69
N GLN A 266 20.24 -8.93 -11.86
CA GLN A 266 21.32 -8.23 -11.16
C GLN A 266 21.26 -6.70 -11.31
N TRP A 267 20.90 -6.20 -12.50
CA TRP A 267 20.80 -4.75 -12.73
C TRP A 267 19.73 -4.07 -11.85
N PHE A 268 18.66 -4.78 -11.48
CA PHE A 268 17.63 -4.25 -10.59
C PHE A 268 18.09 -4.33 -9.14
N ILE A 269 18.76 -5.43 -8.75
CA ILE A 269 19.36 -5.59 -7.42
C ILE A 269 20.38 -4.48 -7.15
N ASP A 270 21.24 -4.18 -8.13
CA ASP A 270 22.23 -3.11 -8.01
C ASP A 270 21.55 -1.75 -7.87
N LEU A 271 20.48 -1.48 -8.65
CA LEU A 271 19.72 -0.24 -8.56
C LEU A 271 19.04 -0.09 -7.20
N TYR A 272 18.41 -1.15 -6.70
CA TYR A 272 17.76 -1.22 -5.38
C TYR A 272 18.74 -0.95 -4.24
N ASN A 273 19.92 -1.59 -4.28
CA ASN A 273 20.94 -1.42 -3.24
C ASN A 273 21.66 -0.07 -3.26
N ASN A 274 21.67 0.61 -4.42
CA ASN A 274 22.28 1.93 -4.59
C ASN A 274 21.28 3.09 -4.47
N ALA A 275 20.01 2.83 -4.18
CA ALA A 275 19.04 3.87 -3.87
C ALA A 275 19.43 4.59 -2.57
N GLU A 276 19.26 5.92 -2.52
CA GLU A 276 19.46 6.70 -1.29
C GLU A 276 18.20 6.69 -0.44
N ILE A 277 17.03 6.61 -1.10
CA ILE A 277 15.71 6.49 -0.47
C ILE A 277 14.89 5.52 -1.32
N ILE A 278 14.11 4.66 -0.65
CA ILE A 278 13.05 3.87 -1.30
C ILE A 278 11.69 4.35 -0.80
N LEU A 279 10.73 4.50 -1.70
CA LEU A 279 9.32 4.61 -1.37
C LEU A 279 8.60 3.40 -1.93
N ALA A 280 8.05 2.55 -1.05
CA ALA A 280 7.39 1.32 -1.43
C ALA A 280 5.88 1.40 -1.18
N LYS A 281 5.09 1.28 -2.25
CA LYS A 281 3.63 1.25 -2.18
C LYS A 281 3.11 -0.15 -1.83
N GLY A 282 2.00 -0.23 -1.11
CA GLY A 282 1.22 -1.47 -1.00
C GLY A 282 1.71 -2.49 0.03
N MET A 283 0.78 -3.37 0.43
CA MET A 283 1.05 -4.40 1.44
C MET A 283 1.99 -5.50 0.92
N ALA A 284 1.98 -5.78 -0.38
CA ALA A 284 2.84 -6.81 -0.96
C ALA A 284 4.32 -6.44 -0.88
N ASN A 285 4.66 -5.18 -1.13
CA ASN A 285 6.02 -4.69 -0.95
C ASN A 285 6.40 -4.70 0.54
N TRP A 286 5.51 -4.33 1.47
CA TRP A 286 5.73 -4.50 2.91
C TRP A 286 6.04 -5.96 3.28
N GLU A 287 5.17 -6.89 2.89
CA GLU A 287 5.30 -8.33 3.19
C GLU A 287 6.60 -8.94 2.69
N THR A 288 7.09 -8.51 1.52
CA THR A 288 8.28 -9.10 0.90
C THR A 288 9.57 -8.40 1.30
N MET A 289 9.58 -7.07 1.40
CA MET A 289 10.79 -6.31 1.71
C MET A 289 11.20 -6.41 3.18
N THR A 290 10.22 -6.57 4.09
CA THR A 290 10.49 -6.72 5.53
C THR A 290 11.20 -8.03 5.91
N GLU A 291 11.28 -9.00 4.99
CA GLU A 291 12.05 -10.24 5.16
C GLU A 291 13.57 -10.03 5.17
N THR A 292 14.02 -8.90 4.62
CA THR A 292 15.44 -8.55 4.48
C THR A 292 15.71 -7.17 5.05
N PRO A 293 16.93 -6.89 5.55
CA PRO A 293 17.30 -5.54 5.98
C PRO A 293 17.13 -4.51 4.85
N ALA A 294 16.47 -3.40 5.15
CA ALA A 294 16.33 -2.28 4.21
C ALA A 294 17.71 -1.75 3.77
N PRO A 295 17.96 -1.55 2.46
CA PRO A 295 19.28 -1.13 1.98
C PRO A 295 19.60 0.34 2.29
N CYS A 296 18.55 1.14 2.49
CA CYS A 296 18.56 2.58 2.74
C CYS A 296 17.30 2.99 3.53
N PRO A 297 17.15 4.26 3.95
CA PRO A 297 15.86 4.76 4.44
C PRO A 297 14.73 4.39 3.47
N THR A 298 13.69 3.74 4.00
CA THR A 298 12.59 3.20 3.19
C THR A 298 11.26 3.66 3.78
N LEU A 299 10.48 4.42 3.00
CA LEU A 299 9.11 4.78 3.36
C LEU A 299 8.15 3.73 2.80
N TYR A 300 7.43 3.05 3.66
CA TYR A 300 6.28 2.22 3.27
C TYR A 300 5.01 3.08 3.28
N LEU A 301 4.27 3.07 2.17
CA LEU A 301 3.06 3.87 2.00
C LEU A 301 1.90 2.99 1.51
N PHE A 302 0.96 2.70 2.39
CA PHE A 302 -0.21 1.89 2.06
C PHE A 302 -1.36 2.13 3.04
N ARG A 303 -2.54 1.58 2.71
CA ARG A 303 -3.66 1.44 3.65
C ARG A 303 -3.79 0.00 4.10
N THR A 304 -3.95 -0.25 5.39
CA THR A 304 -4.14 -1.60 5.94
C THR A 304 -5.49 -2.16 5.47
N LYS A 305 -5.47 -3.33 4.80
CA LYS A 305 -6.70 -3.99 4.28
C LYS A 305 -6.97 -5.35 4.93
N CYS A 306 -6.13 -5.76 5.88
CA CYS A 306 -6.32 -6.99 6.63
C CYS A 306 -5.60 -6.97 7.97
N GLU A 307 -6.17 -7.70 8.93
CA GLU A 307 -5.69 -7.86 10.29
C GLU A 307 -4.20 -8.27 10.41
N PRO A 308 -3.66 -9.26 9.66
CA PRO A 308 -2.24 -9.62 9.80
C PRO A 308 -1.28 -8.47 9.50
N VAL A 309 -1.54 -7.73 8.42
CA VAL A 309 -0.72 -6.55 8.05
C VAL A 309 -0.92 -5.41 9.04
N ALA A 310 -2.17 -5.15 9.45
CA ALA A 310 -2.50 -4.13 10.44
C ALA A 310 -1.74 -4.36 11.75
N ARG A 311 -1.74 -5.62 12.24
CA ARG A 311 -0.97 -6.03 13.41
C ARG A 311 0.54 -5.86 13.20
N ALA A 312 1.07 -6.33 12.07
CA ALA A 312 2.49 -6.30 11.76
C ALA A 312 3.06 -4.87 11.66
N VAL A 313 2.29 -3.91 11.14
CA VAL A 313 2.68 -2.49 11.05
C VAL A 313 2.36 -1.70 12.33
N GLY A 314 1.54 -2.25 13.22
CA GLY A 314 1.12 -1.58 14.45
C GLY A 314 0.06 -0.50 14.25
N ALA A 315 -0.83 -0.66 13.27
CA ALA A 315 -1.95 0.23 12.97
C ALA A 315 -3.29 -0.53 12.90
N PRO A 316 -4.44 0.10 13.17
CA PRO A 316 -5.75 -0.51 12.93
C PRO A 316 -5.97 -0.91 11.46
N GLU A 317 -6.93 -1.80 11.20
CA GLU A 317 -7.37 -2.11 9.83
C GLU A 317 -8.16 -0.94 9.25
N GLY A 318 -7.94 -0.63 7.97
CA GLY A 318 -8.56 0.49 7.30
C GLY A 318 -7.87 1.82 7.58
N GLU A 319 -6.59 1.82 7.96
CA GLU A 319 -5.81 3.04 8.24
C GLU A 319 -4.69 3.23 7.23
N SER A 320 -4.47 4.47 6.80
CA SER A 320 -3.40 4.82 5.88
C SER A 320 -2.12 5.14 6.65
N ILE A 321 -0.99 4.60 6.23
CA ILE A 321 0.30 4.77 6.90
C ILE A 321 1.35 5.28 5.91
N ALA A 322 2.23 6.16 6.39
CA ALA A 322 3.51 6.51 5.78
C ALA A 322 4.60 6.25 6.82
N TYR A 323 5.16 5.05 6.83
CA TYR A 323 6.08 4.58 7.85
C TYR A 323 7.52 4.55 7.31
N LEU A 324 8.38 5.43 7.84
CA LEU A 324 9.78 5.51 7.46
C LEU A 324 10.64 4.64 8.37
N VAL A 325 11.38 3.71 7.78
CA VAL A 325 12.36 2.88 8.49
C VAL A 325 13.78 3.24 8.07
N GLU A 326 14.74 3.03 8.97
CA GLU A 326 16.15 3.29 8.71
C GLU A 326 16.81 2.15 7.93
N LYS A 327 18.00 2.43 7.38
CA LYS A 327 18.85 1.40 6.78
C LYS A 327 19.14 0.28 7.79
N GLY A 328 19.04 -0.96 7.33
CA GLY A 328 19.27 -2.15 8.15
C GLY A 328 18.04 -2.63 8.92
N TRP A 329 16.95 -1.86 8.92
CA TRP A 329 15.69 -2.27 9.55
C TRP A 329 15.06 -3.45 8.82
N LYS A 330 14.49 -4.39 9.59
CA LYS A 330 13.65 -5.49 9.13
C LYS A 330 12.67 -5.87 10.25
N LEU A 331 11.66 -6.65 9.90
CA LEU A 331 10.62 -7.10 10.81
C LEU A 331 10.94 -8.46 11.47
#